data_AF-A0A538HQ12-F1
#
_entry.id   AF-A0A538HQ12-F1
#
_cell.length_a   1.000
_cell.length_b   1.000
_cell.length_c   1.000
_cell.angle_alpha   90.00
_cell.angle_beta   90.00
_cell.angle_gamma   90.00
#
_symmetry.space_group_name_H-M   'P 1'
#
loop_
_entity.id
_entity.type
_entity.pdbx_description
1 polymer ?
#
loop_
_entity_poly.entity_id
_entity_poly.type
_entity_poly.pdbx_seq_one_letter_code
_entity_poly.pdbx_strand_id
1 'polypeptide(L)' 'MPIVAHGETTVARPIDEVFDYLSNPCNEPHWLPGARSVEKTSEGPVGLGSTFVGHYARRR' A
#
# COMPACT_ATOMS: atom_id res chain seq x y z
N MET A 1 20.32 -1.02 -16.70
CA MET A 1 20.67 -0.62 -15.31
C MET A 1 19.37 -0.53 -14.53
N PRO A 2 19.21 -1.21 -13.38
CA PRO A 2 18.02 -1.04 -12.57
C PRO A 2 18.02 0.35 -11.94
N ILE A 3 16.85 0.98 -11.88
CA ILE A 3 16.65 2.16 -11.03
C ILE A 3 16.48 1.64 -9.60
N VAL A 4 17.31 2.13 -8.69
CA VAL A 4 17.23 1.82 -7.26
C VAL A 4 16.98 3.13 -6.52
N ALA A 5 15.95 3.16 -5.67
CA ALA A 5 15.62 4.30 -4.82
C ALA A 5 15.46 3.81 -3.38
N HIS A 6 15.92 4.62 -2.43
CA HIS A 6 15.81 4.37 -0.99
C HIS A 6 15.11 5.55 -0.32
N GLY A 7 14.25 5.25 0.66
CA GLY A 7 13.59 6.24 1.50
C GLY A 7 13.14 5.58 2.80
N GLU A 8 13.22 6.34 3.90
CA GLU A 8 12.82 5.90 5.23
C GLU A 8 12.09 7.03 5.95
N THR A 9 11.25 6.67 6.92
CA THR A 9 10.56 7.62 7.80
C THR A 9 10.23 6.95 9.13
N THR A 10 10.10 7.74 10.19
CA THR A 10 9.67 7.24 11.51
C THR A 10 8.18 7.45 11.69
N VAL A 11 7.47 6.38 12.07
CA VAL A 11 6.04 6.43 12.41
C VAL A 11 5.90 6.17 13.91
N ALA A 12 5.37 7.13 14.66
CA ALA A 12 5.20 7.04 16.11
C ALA A 12 3.98 6.18 16.50
N ARG A 13 3.98 4.90 16.08
CA ARG A 13 2.92 3.91 16.35
C ARG A 13 3.53 2.52 16.61
N PRO A 14 2.82 1.62 17.30
CA PRO A 14 3.25 0.23 17.46
C PRO A 14 3.52 -0.45 16.11
N ILE A 15 4.51 -1.35 16.07
CA ILE A 15 4.95 -1.99 14.83
C ILE A 15 3.83 -2.80 14.17
N ASP A 16 3.02 -3.51 14.96
CA ASP A 16 1.92 -4.34 14.44
C ASP A 16 0.86 -3.46 13.76
N GLU A 17 0.55 -2.29 14.32
CA GLU A 17 -0.38 -1.35 13.69
C GLU A 17 0.17 -0.80 12.37
N VAL A 18 1.47 -0.49 12.32
CA VAL A 18 2.13 -0.02 11.09
C VAL A 18 2.14 -1.12 10.04
N PHE A 19 2.44 -2.36 10.44
CA PHE A 19 2.46 -3.50 9.54
C PHE A 19 1.06 -3.84 9.00
N ASP A 20 0.05 -3.92 9.86
CA ASP A 20 -1.34 -4.18 9.45
C ASP A 20 -1.87 -3.09 8.51
N TYR A 21 -1.49 -1.84 8.76
CA TYR A 21 -1.87 -0.73 7.90
C TYR A 21 -1.18 -0.78 6.53
N LEU A 22 0.14 -0.98 6.49
CA LEU A 22 0.91 -1.01 5.24
C LEU A 22 0.70 -2.29 4.42
N SER A 23 0.44 -3.41 5.07
CA SER A 23 0.20 -4.70 4.41
C SER A 23 -1.14 -4.77 3.67
N ASN A 24 -2.05 -3.81 3.92
CA ASN A 24 -3.32 -3.66 3.23
C ASN A 24 -3.26 -2.52 2.17
N PRO A 25 -3.13 -2.85 0.86
CA PRO A 25 -3.12 -1.87 -0.23
C PRO A 25 -4.32 -0.92 -0.27
N CYS A 26 -5.47 -1.28 0.32
CA CYS A 26 -6.62 -0.38 0.41
C CYS A 26 -6.31 0.92 1.19
N ASN A 27 -5.24 0.94 1.98
CA ASN A 27 -4.77 2.13 2.70
C ASN A 27 -3.87 3.04 1.86
N GLU A 28 -3.38 2.59 0.70
CA GLU A 28 -2.47 3.37 -0.15
C GLU A 28 -2.99 4.77 -0.51
N PRO A 29 -4.28 4.99 -0.82
CA PRO A 29 -4.79 6.34 -1.12
C PRO A 29 -4.58 7.37 -0.01
N HIS A 30 -4.36 6.94 1.23
CA HIS A 30 -4.09 7.85 2.35
C HIS A 30 -2.66 8.37 2.39
N TRP A 31 -1.68 7.64 1.84
CA TRP A 31 -0.27 7.93 2.04
C TRP A 31 0.59 7.89 0.78
N LEU A 32 0.16 7.19 -0.27
CA LEU A 32 0.88 7.07 -1.54
C LEU A 32 0.35 8.10 -2.54
N PRO A 33 1.11 9.18 -2.84
CA PRO A 33 0.66 10.19 -3.77
C PRO A 33 0.41 9.58 -5.16
N GLY A 34 -0.81 9.72 -5.64
CA GLY A 34 -1.24 9.20 -6.94
C GLY A 34 -2.06 7.91 -6.86
N ALA A 35 -2.11 7.20 -5.73
CA ALA A 35 -3.12 6.17 -5.50
C ALA A 35 -4.50 6.84 -5.35
N ARG A 36 -5.44 6.54 -6.25
CA ARG A 36 -6.80 7.12 -6.22
C ARG A 36 -7.78 6.21 -5.51
N SER A 37 -7.71 4.92 -5.78
CA SER A 37 -8.46 3.88 -5.08
C SER A 37 -7.75 2.55 -5.19
N VAL A 38 -7.95 1.70 -4.20
CA VAL A 38 -7.51 0.30 -4.21
C VAL A 38 -8.58 -0.54 -3.52
N GLU A 39 -8.98 -1.62 -4.18
CA GLU A 39 -10.04 -2.52 -3.71
C GLU A 39 -9.51 -3.96 -3.66
N LYS A 40 -9.79 -4.66 -2.56
CA LYS A 40 -9.50 -6.10 -2.45
C LYS A 40 -10.52 -6.89 -3.25
N THR A 41 -10.05 -7.80 -4.10
CA THR A 41 -10.91 -8.63 -4.96
C THR A 41 -11.01 -10.08 -4.50
N SER A 42 -10.15 -10.48 -3.56
CA SER A 42 -10.17 -11.80 -2.93
C SER A 42 -11.00 -11.80 -1.65
N GLU A 43 -11.63 -12.92 -1.32
CA GLU A 43 -12.34 -13.09 -0.05
C GLU A 43 -11.39 -13.23 1.15
N GLY A 44 -11.95 -13.14 2.37
CA GLY A 44 -11.21 -13.33 3.63
C GLY A 44 -10.32 -12.16 4.06
N PRO A 45 -9.54 -12.32 5.15
CA PRO A 45 -8.57 -11.33 5.59
C PRO A 45 -7.44 -11.10 4.57
N VAL A 46 -6.70 -9.99 4.74
CA VAL A 46 -5.47 -9.78 3.96
C VAL A 46 -4.40 -10.78 4.41
N GLY A 47 -3.74 -11.39 3.43
CA GLY A 47 -2.71 -12.40 3.63
C GLY A 47 -2.12 -12.85 2.30
N LEU A 48 -1.21 -13.83 2.34
CA LEU A 48 -0.60 -14.38 1.12
C LEU A 48 -1.67 -14.85 0.12
N GLY A 49 -1.50 -14.44 -1.13
CA GLY A 49 -2.46 -14.74 -2.21
C GLY A 49 -3.63 -13.75 -2.33
N SER A 50 -3.74 -12.76 -1.44
CA SER A 50 -4.74 -11.70 -1.60
C SER A 50 -4.51 -10.90 -2.88
N THR A 51 -5.58 -10.71 -3.66
CA THR A 51 -5.58 -9.92 -4.90
C THR A 51 -6.29 -8.58 -4.71
N PHE A 52 -5.81 -7.57 -5.44
CA PHE A 52 -6.30 -6.19 -5.39
C PHE A 52 -6.36 -5.59 -6.79
N VAL A 53 -7.27 -4.62 -6.99
CA VAL A 53 -7.31 -3.74 -8.17
C VAL A 53 -7.10 -2.31 -7.68
N GLY A 54 -6.17 -1.59 -8.30
CA GLY A 54 -5.88 -0.20 -7.95
C GLY A 54 -5.90 0.75 -9.14
N HIS A 55 -6.42 1.96 -8.91
CA HIS A 55 -6.44 3.05 -9.87
C HIS A 55 -5.41 4.10 -9.46
N TYR A 56 -4.37 4.27 -10.27
CA TYR A 56 -3.27 5.21 -9.99
C TYR A 56 -3.20 6.31 -11.05
N ALA A 57 -2.94 7.53 -10.60
CA ALA A 57 -2.66 8.64 -11.50
C ALA A 57 -1.36 8.34 -12.27
N ARG A 58 -1.43 8.38 -13.60
CA ARG A 58 -0.20 8.55 -14.39
C ARG A 58 0.25 9.98 -14.22
N ARG A 59 1.46 10.18 -13.67
CA ARG A 59 2.13 11.48 -13.82
C ARG A 59 2.28 11.76 -15.32
N ARG A 60 1.80 12.92 -15.77
CA ARG A 60 2.24 13.52 -17.03
C ARG A 60 3.59 14.20 -16.80
#